data_AF-A0A921HVZ9-F1
#
_entry.id   AF-A0A921HVZ9-F1
#
_cell.length_a   1.000
_cell.length_b   1.000
_cell.length_c   1.000
_cell.angle_alpha   90.00
_cell.angle_beta   90.00
_cell.angle_gamma   90.00
#
_symmetry.space_group_name_H-M   'P 1'
#
loop_
_entity.id
_entity.type
_entity.pdbx_description
1 polymer ?
#
loop_
_entity_poly.entity_id
_entity_poly.type
_entity_poly.pdbx_seq_one_letter_code
_entity_poly.pdbx_strand_id
1 'polypeptide(L)'
;MEVIKTEINGVFIIEPHIFRDARGYFFESFSQREFDEKVKPVTFVQDNESMSSYGVMRGLHFQRPPYTQSKLVRCVKGAVLDVAVDIRKGSPTYGQHVAVELTEDNHRQFFIPQGFAHGFAVLSETAVFQYKCDNFYHPEADGGISILDESLGIDWRIPTDK
;
A
#
# COMPACT_ATOMS: atom_id res chain seq x y z
N MET A 1 -17.86 1.99 -2.26
CA MET A 1 -16.59 2.46 -1.64
C MET A 1 -16.39 3.94 -1.95
N GLU A 2 -15.67 4.66 -1.08
CA GLU A 2 -15.23 6.04 -1.33
C GLU A 2 -13.75 6.06 -1.73
N VAL A 3 -13.39 6.92 -2.68
CA VAL A 3 -12.02 7.06 -3.20
C VAL A 3 -11.50 8.45 -2.87
N ILE A 4 -10.49 8.51 -2.00
CA ILE A 4 -9.84 9.74 -1.57
C ILE A 4 -8.58 9.94 -2.41
N LYS A 5 -8.52 11.09 -3.09
CA LYS A 5 -7.34 11.51 -3.84
C LYS A 5 -6.23 11.92 -2.89
N THR A 6 -5.00 11.63 -3.30
CA THR A 6 -3.80 12.07 -2.59
C THR A 6 -3.10 13.17 -3.39
N GLU A 7 -2.06 13.76 -2.82
CA GLU A 7 -1.23 14.76 -3.50
C GLU A 7 -0.50 14.20 -4.74
N ILE A 8 -0.39 12.87 -4.85
CA ILE A 8 0.23 12.20 -6.00
C ILE A 8 -0.83 11.57 -6.90
N ASN A 9 -0.94 12.06 -8.13
CA ASN A 9 -1.89 11.57 -9.11
C ASN A 9 -1.75 10.05 -9.36
N GLY A 10 -2.87 9.34 -9.24
CA GLY A 10 -2.98 7.90 -9.43
C GLY A 10 -2.78 7.06 -8.17
N VAL A 11 -2.37 7.69 -7.06
CA VAL A 11 -2.31 7.08 -5.72
C VAL A 11 -3.58 7.44 -4.96
N PHE A 12 -4.27 6.44 -4.42
CA PHE A 12 -5.58 6.62 -3.80
C PHE A 12 -5.70 5.90 -2.46
N ILE A 13 -6.40 6.52 -1.52
CA ILE A 13 -6.89 5.87 -0.30
C ILE A 13 -8.34 5.45 -0.57
N ILE A 14 -8.69 4.21 -0.25
CA ILE A 14 -10.02 3.66 -0.48
C ILE A 14 -10.65 3.34 0.88
N GLU A 15 -11.82 3.92 1.13
CA GLU A 15 -12.62 3.66 2.31
C GLU A 15 -13.80 2.75 1.96
N PRO A 16 -13.90 1.56 2.58
CA PRO A 16 -15.03 0.68 2.36
C PRO A 16 -16.29 1.22 3.05
N HIS A 17 -17.46 0.88 2.50
CA HIS A 17 -18.72 1.07 3.21
C HIS A 17 -18.92 -0.14 4.15
N ILE A 18 -18.90 0.11 5.47
CA ILE A 18 -18.93 -0.94 6.48
C ILE A 18 -20.35 -1.09 7.04
N PHE A 19 -20.89 -2.30 6.90
CA PHE A 19 -22.16 -2.69 7.51
C PHE A 19 -21.88 -3.34 8.86
N ARG A 20 -22.40 -2.78 9.95
CA ARG A 20 -22.20 -3.29 11.32
C ARG A 20 -23.51 -3.81 11.90
N ASP A 21 -23.45 -4.93 12.63
CA ASP A 21 -24.55 -5.45 13.43
C ASP A 21 -24.02 -6.23 14.65
N ALA A 22 -24.91 -6.83 15.45
CA ALA A 22 -24.55 -7.52 16.68
C ALA A 22 -23.58 -8.72 16.48
N ARG A 23 -23.40 -9.22 15.26
CA ARG A 23 -22.49 -10.31 14.91
C ARG A 23 -21.07 -9.81 14.59
N GLY A 24 -20.91 -8.52 14.31
CA GLY A 24 -19.65 -7.91 13.88
C GLY A 24 -19.84 -6.92 12.72
N TYR A 25 -19.02 -7.04 11.68
CA TYR A 25 -19.10 -6.19 10.50
C TYR A 25 -18.94 -6.98 9.19
N PHE A 26 -19.44 -6.41 8.11
CA PHE A 26 -19.28 -6.89 6.75
C PHE A 26 -18.98 -5.71 5.82
N PHE A 27 -18.12 -5.91 4.83
CA PHE A 27 -17.96 -5.00 3.70
C PHE A 27 -17.38 -5.77 2.50
N GLU A 28 -17.63 -5.26 1.30
CA GLU A 28 -16.95 -5.72 0.09
C GLU A 28 -15.51 -5.19 0.12
N SER A 29 -14.55 -6.05 0.43
CA SER A 29 -13.14 -5.66 0.42
C SER A 29 -12.60 -5.40 -0.97
N PHE A 30 -13.26 -5.88 -2.02
CA PHE A 30 -12.95 -5.52 -3.39
C PHE A 30 -14.17 -5.76 -4.27
N SER A 31 -14.44 -4.83 -5.18
CA SER A 31 -15.43 -4.97 -6.24
C SER A 31 -14.81 -4.46 -7.52
N GLN A 32 -14.60 -5.35 -8.50
CA GLN A 32 -14.00 -4.99 -9.79
C GLN A 32 -14.79 -3.85 -10.46
N ARG A 33 -16.12 -3.92 -10.42
CA ARG A 33 -17.01 -2.90 -10.98
C ARG A 33 -16.76 -1.53 -10.38
N GLU A 34 -16.78 -1.42 -9.06
CA GLU A 34 -16.54 -0.14 -8.37
C GLU A 34 -15.12 0.37 -8.62
N PHE A 35 -14.14 -0.54 -8.61
CA PHE A 35 -12.74 -0.20 -8.81
C PHE A 35 -12.45 0.34 -10.21
N ASP A 36 -13.00 -0.31 -11.24
CA ASP A 36 -12.86 0.14 -12.63
C ASP A 36 -13.51 1.51 -12.85
N GLU A 37 -14.66 1.75 -12.22
CA GLU A 37 -15.42 3.01 -12.34
C GLU A 37 -14.76 4.17 -11.58
N LYS A 38 -14.31 3.93 -10.34
CA LYS A 38 -13.89 5.00 -9.42
C LYS A 38 -12.37 5.18 -9.32
N VAL A 39 -11.58 4.18 -9.71
CA VAL A 39 -10.12 4.19 -9.61
C VAL A 39 -9.48 4.08 -10.99
N LYS A 40 -9.49 2.88 -11.59
CA LYS A 40 -9.12 2.58 -12.98
C LYS A 40 -9.27 1.09 -13.25
N PRO A 41 -9.47 0.68 -14.52
CA PRO A 41 -9.38 -0.73 -14.91
C PRO A 41 -8.02 -1.34 -14.54
N VAL A 42 -8.05 -2.38 -13.70
CA VAL A 42 -6.88 -3.17 -13.29
C VAL A 42 -7.28 -4.62 -13.08
N THR A 43 -6.55 -5.54 -13.72
CA THR A 43 -6.70 -6.97 -13.48
C THR A 43 -5.67 -7.43 -12.44
N PHE A 44 -6.12 -7.72 -11.22
CA PHE A 44 -5.25 -8.31 -10.21
C PHE A 44 -5.07 -9.82 -10.48
N VAL A 45 -3.83 -10.29 -10.43
CA VAL A 45 -3.45 -11.68 -10.79
C VAL A 45 -2.78 -12.44 -9.64
N GLN A 46 -2.47 -11.76 -8.54
CA GLN A 46 -1.81 -12.34 -7.38
C GLN A 46 -2.30 -11.69 -6.09
N ASP A 47 -2.58 -12.52 -5.10
CA ASP A 47 -2.87 -12.13 -3.72
C ASP A 47 -1.71 -12.58 -2.82
N ASN A 48 -1.28 -11.69 -1.93
CA ASN A 48 -0.21 -11.95 -0.98
C ASN A 48 -0.66 -11.56 0.43
N GLU A 49 -0.09 -12.23 1.43
CA GLU A 49 -0.27 -11.92 2.84
C GLU A 49 1.06 -12.01 3.59
N SER A 50 1.25 -11.12 4.55
CA SER A 50 2.35 -11.20 5.50
C SER A 50 1.86 -10.91 6.91
N MET A 51 2.48 -11.55 7.90
CA MET A 51 2.34 -11.22 9.30
C MET A 51 3.69 -10.72 9.82
N SER A 52 3.69 -9.63 10.58
CA SER A 52 4.93 -9.01 11.10
C SER A 52 4.69 -8.43 12.49
N SER A 53 5.72 -8.41 13.33
CA SER A 53 5.68 -7.85 14.68
C SER A 53 6.01 -6.35 14.69
N TYR A 54 5.70 -5.68 15.82
CA TYR A 54 6.00 -4.26 16.03
C TYR A 54 7.40 -3.85 15.59
N GLY A 55 7.49 -2.72 14.91
CA GLY A 55 8.73 -2.11 14.45
C GLY A 55 9.40 -2.79 13.26
N VAL A 56 8.85 -3.90 12.75
CA VAL A 56 9.27 -4.45 11.46
C VAL A 56 8.92 -3.44 10.37
N MET A 57 9.92 -3.14 9.54
CA MET A 57 9.76 -2.36 8.32
C MET A 57 10.05 -3.26 7.12
N ARG A 58 9.21 -3.17 6.08
CA ARG A 58 9.42 -3.86 4.79
C ARG A 58 9.36 -2.84 3.69
N GLY A 59 10.33 -2.85 2.78
CA GLY A 59 10.41 -1.88 1.69
C GLY A 59 11.77 -1.17 1.63
N LEU A 60 11.88 -0.09 0.86
CA LEU A 60 10.90 0.32 -0.16
C LEU A 60 11.15 -0.53 -1.41
N HIS A 61 10.19 -1.36 -1.82
CA HIS A 61 10.35 -2.33 -2.91
C HIS A 61 9.62 -1.90 -4.18
N PHE A 62 10.22 -2.21 -5.33
CA PHE A 62 9.61 -2.09 -6.65
C PHE A 62 10.14 -3.19 -7.58
N GLN A 63 9.40 -3.51 -8.65
CA GLN A 63 9.92 -4.31 -9.76
C GLN A 63 10.22 -3.40 -10.95
N ARG A 64 11.38 -3.59 -11.60
CA ARG A 64 11.80 -2.83 -12.78
C ARG A 64 10.93 -3.16 -14.00
N PRO A 65 10.74 -2.23 -14.95
CA PRO A 65 10.11 -2.53 -16.23
C PRO A 65 10.79 -3.71 -16.96
N PRO A 66 10.03 -4.56 -17.67
CA PRO A 66 8.59 -4.49 -17.91
C PRO A 66 7.72 -5.13 -16.79
N TYR A 67 8.28 -5.47 -15.64
CA TYR A 67 7.64 -6.25 -14.59
C TYR A 67 7.07 -5.41 -13.45
N THR A 68 6.85 -4.11 -13.65
CA THR A 68 6.26 -3.22 -12.63
C THR A 68 4.90 -3.73 -12.16
N GLN A 69 4.56 -3.45 -10.92
CA GLN A 69 3.30 -3.85 -10.28
C GLN A 69 2.55 -2.64 -9.74
N SER A 70 1.24 -2.59 -9.98
CA SER A 70 0.31 -1.87 -9.12
C SER A 70 0.00 -2.76 -7.91
N LYS A 71 -0.26 -2.14 -6.77
CA LYS A 71 -0.63 -2.81 -5.53
C LYS A 71 -1.92 -2.22 -4.96
N LEU A 72 -2.83 -3.07 -4.51
CA LEU A 72 -3.95 -2.67 -3.64
C LEU A 72 -3.74 -3.35 -2.29
N VAL A 73 -3.45 -2.55 -1.26
CA VAL A 73 -2.94 -3.05 0.02
C VAL A 73 -3.86 -2.69 1.19
N ARG A 74 -3.88 -3.51 2.24
CA ARG A 74 -4.67 -3.26 3.46
C ARG A 74 -4.11 -3.97 4.69
N CYS A 75 -4.40 -3.43 5.87
CA CYS A 75 -4.15 -4.08 7.15
C CYS A 75 -5.43 -4.78 7.63
N VAL A 76 -5.38 -6.11 7.81
CA VAL A 76 -6.53 -6.92 8.25
C VAL A 76 -6.54 -7.09 9.77
N LYS A 77 -5.36 -7.08 10.39
CA LYS A 77 -5.18 -7.13 11.84
C LYS A 77 -4.10 -6.15 12.24
N GLY A 78 -4.29 -5.41 13.33
CA GLY A 78 -3.34 -4.44 13.85
C GLY A 78 -3.28 -3.13 13.06
N ALA A 79 -2.10 -2.51 13.00
CA ALA A 79 -1.87 -1.22 12.36
C ALA A 79 -0.50 -1.16 11.67
N VAL A 80 -0.48 -0.54 10.48
CA VAL A 80 0.75 -0.21 9.76
C VAL A 80 0.73 1.24 9.27
N LEU A 81 1.90 1.86 9.19
CA LEU A 81 2.10 3.03 8.34
C LEU A 81 2.57 2.54 6.97
N ASP A 82 1.73 2.67 5.95
CA ASP A 82 2.04 2.28 4.58
C ASP A 82 2.48 3.49 3.75
N VAL A 83 3.50 3.32 2.91
CA VAL A 83 4.17 4.40 2.19
C VAL A 83 4.36 4.02 0.73
N ALA A 84 3.99 4.94 -0.17
CA ALA A 84 4.26 4.87 -1.61
C ALA A 84 5.12 6.05 -2.04
N VAL A 85 6.25 5.76 -2.71
CA VAL A 85 7.21 6.74 -3.22
C VAL A 85 7.18 6.75 -4.74
N ASP A 86 7.03 7.93 -5.33
CA ASP A 86 7.02 8.10 -6.78
C ASP A 86 8.44 7.98 -7.36
N ILE A 87 8.70 6.90 -8.09
CA ILE A 87 10.00 6.63 -8.74
C ILE A 87 9.95 6.82 -10.26
N ARG A 88 8.90 7.47 -10.78
CA ARG A 88 8.73 7.70 -12.22
C ARG A 88 9.61 8.88 -12.66
N LYS A 89 10.71 8.60 -13.35
CA LYS A 89 11.59 9.65 -13.89
C LYS A 89 10.78 10.62 -14.78
N GLY A 90 10.93 11.92 -14.54
CA GLY A 90 10.19 12.98 -15.22
C GLY A 90 8.81 13.29 -14.64
N SER A 91 8.37 12.57 -13.60
CA SER A 91 7.17 12.93 -12.83
C SER A 91 7.37 14.26 -12.10
N PRO A 92 6.35 15.15 -12.06
CA PRO A 92 6.42 16.37 -11.24
C PRO A 92 6.50 16.08 -9.73
N THR A 93 6.13 14.87 -9.31
CA THR A 93 6.18 14.41 -7.91
C THR A 93 7.29 13.39 -7.68
N TYR A 94 8.28 13.28 -8.58
CA TYR A 94 9.39 12.33 -8.42
C TYR A 94 10.11 12.52 -7.08
N GLY A 95 10.31 11.43 -6.34
CA GLY A 95 10.92 11.44 -5.00
C GLY A 95 9.97 11.84 -3.87
N GLN A 96 8.75 12.31 -4.17
CA GLN A 96 7.73 12.55 -3.16
C GLN A 96 7.03 11.25 -2.77
N HIS A 97 6.44 11.24 -1.58
CA HIS A 97 5.75 10.09 -1.04
C HIS A 97 4.36 10.45 -0.50
N VAL A 98 3.51 9.44 -0.38
CA VAL A 98 2.27 9.48 0.39
C VAL A 98 2.35 8.40 1.47
N ALA A 99 2.02 8.77 2.70
CA ALA A 99 1.97 7.85 3.84
C ALA A 99 0.53 7.76 4.38
N VAL A 100 0.08 6.55 4.68
CA VAL A 100 -1.30 6.26 5.12
C VAL A 100 -1.27 5.26 6.26
N GLU A 101 -1.95 5.57 7.35
CA GLU A 101 -2.16 4.60 8.41
C GLU A 101 -3.31 3.65 8.04
N LEU A 102 -2.99 2.37 7.90
CA LEU A 102 -3.94 1.31 7.59
C LEU A 102 -4.11 0.45 8.84
N THR A 103 -5.35 0.30 9.30
CA THR A 103 -5.64 -0.43 10.54
C THR A 103 -6.79 -1.40 10.36
N GLU A 104 -6.85 -2.37 11.27
CA GLU A 104 -8.00 -3.28 11.39
C GLU A 104 -9.31 -2.55 11.70
N ASP A 105 -9.26 -1.33 12.25
CA ASP A 105 -10.45 -0.55 12.62
C ASP A 105 -10.94 0.38 11.51
N ASN A 106 -10.01 1.02 10.78
CA ASN A 106 -10.37 1.94 9.70
C ASN A 106 -10.69 1.21 8.39
N HIS A 107 -10.21 -0.03 8.25
CA HIS A 107 -10.40 -0.90 7.09
C HIS A 107 -10.00 -0.26 5.75
N ARG A 108 -9.19 0.80 5.79
CA ARG A 108 -8.74 1.51 4.60
C ARG A 108 -7.88 0.59 3.74
N GLN A 109 -7.90 0.87 2.45
CA GLN A 109 -6.96 0.31 1.51
C GLN A 109 -6.18 1.43 0.86
N PHE A 110 -5.00 1.08 0.34
CA PHE A 110 -4.15 2.01 -0.36
C PHE A 110 -3.80 1.43 -1.72
N PHE A 111 -4.17 2.16 -2.77
CA PHE A 111 -3.85 1.80 -4.14
C PHE A 111 -2.63 2.56 -4.62
N ILE A 112 -1.66 1.81 -5.10
CA ILE A 112 -0.36 2.28 -5.56
C ILE A 112 -0.21 1.80 -7.00
N PRO A 113 -0.14 2.70 -8.00
CA PRO A 113 -0.02 2.28 -9.40
C PRO A 113 1.42 1.84 -9.71
N GLN A 114 1.61 1.20 -10.86
CA GLN A 114 2.93 0.91 -11.41
C GLN A 114 3.84 2.15 -11.44
N GLY A 115 5.14 1.93 -11.22
CA GLY A 115 6.14 2.99 -11.19
C GLY A 115 6.38 3.61 -9.80
N PHE A 116 5.96 2.94 -8.74
CA PHE A 116 6.17 3.37 -7.35
C PHE A 116 7.00 2.34 -6.58
N ALA A 117 7.79 2.83 -5.62
CA ALA A 117 8.34 2.00 -4.57
C ALA A 117 7.39 1.99 -3.37
N HIS A 118 7.23 0.83 -2.74
CA HIS A 118 6.24 0.62 -1.67
C HIS A 118 6.88 -0.02 -0.45
N GLY A 119 6.47 0.42 0.74
CA GLY A 119 6.85 -0.21 2.00
C GLY A 119 5.91 0.13 3.14
N PHE A 120 6.07 -0.54 4.27
CA PHE A 120 5.30 -0.26 5.48
C PHE A 120 6.10 -0.49 6.75
N ALA A 121 5.69 0.18 7.83
CA ALA A 121 6.17 -0.02 9.19
C ALA A 121 5.04 -0.53 10.09
N VAL A 122 5.29 -1.58 10.88
CA VAL A 122 4.29 -2.14 11.81
C VAL A 122 4.20 -1.30 13.08
N LEU A 123 3.01 -0.73 13.34
CA LEU A 123 2.75 0.17 14.47
C LEU A 123 2.13 -0.54 15.69
N SER A 124 1.52 -1.71 15.50
CA SER A 124 0.93 -2.54 16.57
C SER A 124 1.85 -3.69 16.97
N GLU A 125 1.52 -4.44 18.04
CA GLU A 125 2.28 -5.63 18.47
C GLU A 125 2.47 -6.64 17.31
N THR A 126 1.42 -6.83 16.52
CA THR A 126 1.41 -7.63 15.30
C THR A 126 0.51 -6.97 14.26
N ALA A 127 0.88 -7.06 12.99
CA ALA A 127 0.01 -6.72 11.87
C ALA A 127 -0.09 -7.86 10.86
N VAL A 128 -1.30 -8.08 10.32
CA VAL A 128 -1.54 -8.93 9.14
C VAL A 128 -1.85 -8.02 7.97
N PHE A 129 -1.00 -8.05 6.96
CA PHE A 129 -1.02 -7.16 5.82
C PHE A 129 -1.28 -7.96 4.54
N GLN A 130 -2.32 -7.59 3.81
CA GLN A 130 -2.73 -8.23 2.55
C GLN A 130 -2.55 -7.28 1.38
N TYR A 131 -2.14 -7.82 0.23
CA TYR A 131 -2.05 -7.03 -0.98
C TYR A 131 -2.30 -7.82 -2.26
N LYS A 132 -2.98 -7.15 -3.20
CA LYS A 132 -3.19 -7.60 -4.58
C LYS A 132 -2.16 -6.98 -5.51
N CYS A 133 -1.64 -7.75 -6.47
CA CYS A 133 -0.76 -7.25 -7.54
C CYS A 133 -1.38 -7.49 -8.92
N ASP A 134 -1.15 -6.57 -9.86
CA ASP A 134 -1.60 -6.66 -11.26
C ASP A 134 -0.57 -7.34 -12.20
N ASN A 135 0.54 -7.82 -11.64
CA ASN A 135 1.55 -8.59 -12.33
C ASN A 135 2.19 -9.61 -11.37
N PHE A 136 2.77 -10.68 -11.91
CA PHE A 136 3.40 -11.73 -11.10
C PHE A 136 4.72 -11.26 -10.48
N TYR A 137 5.11 -11.93 -9.40
CA TYR A 137 6.43 -11.75 -8.81
C TYR A 137 7.55 -12.13 -9.79
N HIS A 138 8.55 -11.25 -9.93
CA HIS A 138 9.68 -11.46 -10.83
C HIS A 138 10.99 -11.09 -10.10
N PRO A 139 11.63 -12.05 -9.39
CA PRO A 139 12.75 -11.76 -8.48
C PRO A 139 13.94 -11.09 -9.17
N GLU A 140 14.19 -11.39 -10.44
CA GLU A 140 15.29 -10.78 -11.22
C GLU A 140 15.05 -9.28 -11.51
N ALA A 141 13.82 -8.81 -11.37
CA ALA A 141 13.43 -7.43 -11.58
C ALA A 141 13.28 -6.65 -10.27
N ASP A 142 13.40 -7.30 -9.10
CA ASP A 142 13.30 -6.63 -7.81
C ASP A 142 14.37 -5.55 -7.66
N GLY A 143 13.92 -4.42 -7.12
CA GLY A 143 14.72 -3.29 -6.73
C GLY A 143 14.25 -2.76 -5.38
N GLY A 144 15.17 -2.07 -4.70
CA GLY A 144 14.91 -1.50 -3.38
C GLY A 144 15.43 -0.07 -3.28
N ILE A 145 14.77 0.74 -2.47
CA ILE A 145 15.33 1.97 -1.90
C ILE A 145 15.45 1.74 -0.40
N SER A 146 16.54 2.22 0.19
CA SER A 146 16.71 2.15 1.64
C SER A 146 15.55 2.85 2.34
N ILE A 147 14.95 2.19 3.33
CA ILE A 147 13.97 2.82 4.22
C ILE A 147 14.58 3.96 5.05
N LEU A 148 15.91 3.96 5.20
CA LEU A 148 16.68 4.98 5.90
C LEU A 148 17.13 6.13 4.97
N ASP A 149 16.62 6.20 3.74
CA ASP A 149 16.95 7.30 2.84
C ASP A 149 16.29 8.60 3.33
N GLU A 150 17.06 9.41 4.04
CA GLU A 150 16.62 10.69 4.60
C GLU A 150 16.15 11.69 3.52
N SER A 151 16.59 11.54 2.26
CA SER A 151 16.17 12.43 1.18
C SER A 151 14.70 12.29 0.83
N LEU A 152 14.06 11.18 1.21
CA LEU A 152 12.64 10.94 1.02
C LEU A 152 11.76 11.59 2.10
N GLY A 153 12.35 11.99 3.24
CA GLY A 153 11.66 12.69 4.33
C GLY A 153 10.50 11.91 4.96
N ILE A 154 10.55 10.57 4.94
CA ILE A 154 9.48 9.72 5.47
C ILE A 154 9.56 9.65 7.00
N ASP A 155 8.51 10.09 7.69
CA ASP A 155 8.33 9.85 9.12
C ASP A 155 7.74 8.45 9.34
N TRP A 156 8.60 7.46 9.57
CA TRP A 156 8.20 6.06 9.76
C TRP A 156 7.46 5.78 11.07
N ARG A 157 7.42 6.73 12.02
CA ARG A 157 6.81 6.58 13.37
C ARG A 157 7.31 5.37 14.17
N ILE A 158 8.46 4.82 13.80
CA ILE A 158 9.16 3.74 14.50
C ILE A 158 10.61 4.20 14.68
N PRO A 159 11.24 3.93 15.84
CA PRO A 159 12.66 4.22 16.03
C PRO A 159 13.51 3.51 14.97
N THR A 160 14.24 4.28 14.16
CA THR A 160 15.13 3.80 13.09
C THR A 160 16.54 3.50 13.56
N ASP A 161 16.88 3.88 14.80
CA ASP A 161 18.26 3.94 15.32
C ASP A 161 18.71 2.64 16.01
N LYS A 162 18.28 1.47 15.50
CA LYS A 162 18.64 0.17 16.09
C LYS A 162 19.85 -0.48 15.44
#